data_AF-A0A6M0JUJ1-F1
#
_entry.id   AF-A0A6M0JUJ1-F1
#
_cell.length_a   1.000
_cell.length_b   1.000
_cell.length_c   1.000
_cell.angle_alpha   90.00
_cell.angle_beta   90.00
_cell.angle_gamma   90.00
#
_symmetry.space_group_name_H-M   'P 1'
#
loop_
_entity.id
_entity.type
_entity.pdbx_description
1 polymer ?
#
loop_
_entity_poly.entity_id
_entity_poly.type
_entity_poly.pdbx_seq_one_letter_code
_entity_poly.pdbx_strand_id
1 'polypeptide(L)'
;MQAEVSTENNGGFVQMALDLADGEALDASSYAGLEIEVFGNGERYNAHLRTTDTRLPWQAYRASFSAEPQWRRLLLPFSDFAPHRIDQPLRRDRLRRLGLVAIGRPFTAELCVARVALYRGDD
;
A
#
# COMPACT_ATOMS: atom_id res chain seq x y z
N MET A 1 13.17 4.65 0.66
CA MET A 1 13.20 3.94 -0.64
C MET A 1 13.62 4.92 -1.71
N GLN A 2 14.68 4.60 -2.47
CA GLN A 2 15.12 5.39 -3.62
C GLN A 2 15.45 4.43 -4.77
N ALA A 3 14.89 4.66 -5.96
CA ALA A 3 15.18 3.87 -7.16
C ALA A 3 14.66 4.55 -8.44
N GLU A 4 15.28 4.25 -9.58
CA GLU A 4 14.68 4.56 -10.89
C GLU A 4 13.63 3.50 -11.25
N VAL A 5 12.40 3.95 -11.53
CA VAL A 5 11.36 3.10 -12.09
C VAL A 5 11.35 3.30 -13.59
N SER A 6 11.38 2.20 -14.35
CA SER A 6 11.29 2.21 -15.81
C SER A 6 10.18 1.27 -16.27
N THR A 7 9.57 1.56 -17.41
CA THR A 7 8.64 0.65 -18.11
C THR A 7 9.33 -0.16 -19.21
N GLU A 8 10.63 0.04 -19.43
CA GLU A 8 11.45 -0.73 -20.36
C GLU A 8 11.66 -2.17 -19.88
N ASN A 9 11.97 -3.09 -20.80
CA ASN A 9 12.27 -4.50 -20.49
C ASN A 9 11.20 -5.20 -19.63
N ASN A 10 9.92 -5.04 -20.01
CA ASN A 10 8.72 -5.50 -19.28
C ASN A 10 8.39 -4.74 -18.00
N GLY A 11 9.09 -3.63 -17.75
CA GLY A 11 8.86 -2.73 -16.64
C GLY A 11 9.38 -3.25 -15.30
N GLY A 12 9.73 -2.30 -14.44
CA GLY A 12 10.17 -2.54 -13.07
C GLY A 12 9.22 -1.96 -12.04
N PHE A 13 9.43 -2.34 -10.79
CA PHE A 13 8.84 -1.70 -9.62
C PHE A 13 9.84 -1.74 -8.46
N VAL A 14 9.68 -0.83 -7.52
CA VAL A 14 10.33 -0.89 -6.21
C VAL A 14 9.27 -0.84 -5.13
N GLN A 15 9.49 -1.58 -4.02
CA GLN A 15 8.56 -1.59 -2.90
C GLN A 15 9.25 -1.62 -1.55
N MET A 16 8.63 -0.98 -0.57
CA MET A 16 8.79 -1.30 0.84
C MET A 16 7.63 -2.20 1.25
N ALA A 17 7.91 -3.24 2.01
CA ALA A 17 6.91 -4.20 2.44
C ALA A 17 6.96 -4.41 3.95
N LEU A 18 5.78 -4.52 4.55
CA LEU A 18 5.56 -4.82 5.95
C LEU A 18 4.62 -6.01 6.05
N ASP A 19 5.09 -7.11 6.65
CA ASP A 19 4.21 -8.20 7.06
C ASP A 19 3.43 -7.75 8.31
N LEU A 20 2.10 -7.79 8.23
CA LEU A 20 1.17 -7.29 9.25
C LEU A 20 0.85 -8.34 10.31
N ALA A 21 1.11 -9.60 9.98
CA ALA A 21 1.02 -10.74 10.86
C ALA A 21 2.13 -11.72 10.45
N ASP A 22 2.80 -12.34 11.42
CA ASP A 22 3.91 -13.28 11.21
C ASP A 22 3.40 -14.61 10.62
N GLY A 23 2.92 -14.58 9.37
CA GLY A 23 2.33 -15.71 8.66
C GLY A 23 0.81 -15.92 8.89
N GLU A 24 0.26 -15.31 9.93
CA GLU A 24 -1.17 -15.35 10.24
C GLU A 24 -1.94 -14.26 9.50
N ALA A 25 -3.04 -13.77 10.08
CA ALA A 25 -3.81 -12.66 9.55
C ALA A 25 -4.15 -11.69 10.68
N LEU A 26 -3.98 -10.39 10.40
CA LEU A 26 -4.36 -9.32 11.29
C LEU A 26 -5.85 -9.00 11.11
N ASP A 27 -6.61 -9.05 12.21
CA ASP A 27 -8.00 -8.59 12.24
C ASP A 27 -8.06 -7.07 12.45
N ALA A 28 -8.32 -6.35 11.36
CA ALA A 28 -8.50 -4.91 11.33
C ALA A 28 -9.98 -4.50 11.17
N SER A 29 -10.94 -5.36 11.51
CA SER A 29 -12.38 -5.12 11.28
C SER A 29 -12.93 -3.92 12.05
N SER A 30 -12.32 -3.58 13.19
CA SER A 30 -12.68 -2.40 14.01
C SER A 30 -12.06 -1.08 13.53
N TYR A 31 -11.34 -1.09 12.41
CA TYR A 31 -10.65 0.08 11.87
C TYR A 31 -11.24 0.52 10.53
N ALA A 32 -11.11 1.80 10.23
CA ALA A 32 -11.60 2.42 8.99
C ALA A 32 -10.55 2.35 7.87
N GLY A 33 -9.26 2.32 8.20
CA GLY A 33 -8.21 2.22 7.20
C GLY A 33 -6.80 2.24 7.78
N LEU A 34 -5.85 2.44 6.88
CA LEU A 34 -4.44 2.66 7.20
C LEU A 34 -4.13 4.14 7.33
N GLU A 35 -3.20 4.44 8.19
CA GLU A 35 -2.54 5.73 8.28
C GLU A 35 -1.07 5.55 7.97
N ILE A 36 -0.53 6.43 7.13
CA ILE A 36 0.89 6.48 6.83
C ILE A 36 1.41 7.89 7.04
N GLU A 37 2.60 8.01 7.62
CA GLU A 37 3.34 9.28 7.68
C GLU A 37 4.52 9.18 6.73
N VAL A 38 4.50 10.00 5.67
CA VAL A 38 5.43 9.90 4.55
C VAL A 38 6.00 11.24 4.13
N PHE A 39 7.20 11.20 3.55
CA PHE A 39 7.84 12.28 2.81
C PHE A 39 8.24 11.71 1.46
N GLY A 40 7.95 12.41 0.37
CA GLY A 40 8.33 11.98 -0.97
C GLY A 40 8.79 13.12 -1.86
N ASN A 41 8.67 12.95 -3.17
CA ASN A 41 9.14 13.88 -4.19
C ASN A 41 8.00 14.50 -5.02
N GLY A 42 6.78 14.52 -4.50
CA GLY A 42 5.57 14.99 -5.20
C GLY A 42 4.93 13.97 -6.12
N GLU A 43 5.48 12.75 -6.18
CA GLU A 43 5.02 11.71 -7.10
C GLU A 43 3.89 10.86 -6.50
N ARG A 44 3.16 10.18 -7.39
CA ARG A 44 2.13 9.21 -7.02
C ARG A 44 2.71 7.81 -6.82
N TYR A 45 2.31 7.18 -5.72
CA TYR A 45 2.66 5.83 -5.30
C TYR A 45 1.39 4.98 -5.06
N ASN A 46 1.57 3.68 -4.82
CA ASN A 46 0.48 2.77 -4.49
C ASN A 46 0.68 2.11 -3.14
N ALA A 47 -0.41 1.93 -2.39
CA ALA A 47 -0.51 1.02 -1.27
C ALA A 47 -1.16 -0.28 -1.74
N HIS A 48 -0.48 -1.41 -1.57
CA HIS A 48 -0.96 -2.74 -1.91
C HIS A 48 -1.22 -3.52 -0.62
N LEU A 49 -2.48 -3.82 -0.34
CA LEU A 49 -2.87 -4.76 0.71
C LEU A 49 -2.95 -6.17 0.16
N ARG A 50 -2.46 -7.12 0.94
CA ARG A 50 -2.69 -8.56 0.75
C ARG A 50 -3.43 -9.14 1.93
N THR A 51 -4.19 -10.18 1.64
CA THR A 51 -4.96 -10.94 2.62
C THR A 51 -4.63 -12.43 2.53
N THR A 52 -5.26 -13.26 3.36
CA THR A 52 -5.22 -14.72 3.17
C THR A 52 -5.77 -15.18 1.82
N ASP A 53 -6.59 -14.35 1.16
CA ASP A 53 -7.26 -14.68 -0.10
C ASP A 53 -6.38 -14.34 -1.32
N THR A 54 -5.37 -13.48 -1.17
CA THR A 54 -4.38 -13.17 -2.22
C THR A 54 -3.31 -14.27 -2.30
N ARG A 55 -3.64 -15.39 -2.95
CA ARG A 55 -2.78 -16.59 -3.06
C ARG A 55 -1.74 -16.48 -4.16
N LEU A 56 -1.98 -15.64 -5.17
CA LEU A 56 -1.11 -15.49 -6.34
C LEU A 56 -0.25 -14.23 -6.23
N PRO A 57 0.99 -14.23 -6.74
CA PRO A 57 1.93 -13.12 -6.55
C PRO A 57 1.52 -11.83 -7.29
N TRP A 58 0.55 -11.85 -8.18
CA TRP A 58 0.01 -10.66 -8.86
C TRP A 58 -1.26 -10.08 -8.21
N GLN A 59 -1.80 -10.75 -7.19
CA GLN A 59 -3.01 -10.32 -6.49
C GLN A 59 -2.69 -9.30 -5.40
N ALA A 60 -3.52 -8.28 -5.32
CA ALA A 60 -3.51 -7.27 -4.27
C ALA A 60 -4.84 -6.51 -4.27
N TYR A 61 -5.10 -5.80 -3.18
CA TYR A 61 -6.04 -4.68 -3.15
C TYR A 61 -5.21 -3.40 -3.20
N ARG A 62 -5.56 -2.46 -4.09
CA ARG A 62 -4.71 -1.31 -4.40
C ARG A 62 -5.43 0.01 -4.12
N ALA A 63 -4.74 0.91 -3.44
CA ALA A 63 -5.07 2.32 -3.34
C ALA A 63 -3.87 3.15 -3.79
N SER A 64 -4.10 4.36 -4.30
CA SER A 64 -3.02 5.28 -4.69
C SER A 64 -2.95 6.47 -3.74
N PHE A 65 -1.76 7.04 -3.56
CA PHE A 65 -1.55 8.25 -2.77
C PHE A 65 -0.42 9.09 -3.37
N SER A 66 -0.41 10.39 -3.09
CA SER A 66 0.68 11.30 -3.45
C SER A 66 1.58 11.53 -2.24
N ALA A 67 2.90 11.48 -2.43
CA ALA A 67 3.88 11.74 -1.38
C ALA A 67 4.59 13.07 -1.64
N GLU A 68 4.14 14.13 -0.98
CA GLU A 68 4.67 15.48 -1.13
C GLU A 68 6.10 15.63 -0.57
N PRO A 69 6.88 16.64 -1.01
CA PRO A 69 8.21 16.98 -0.47
C PRO A 69 8.14 17.65 0.92
N GLN A 70 7.28 17.10 1.79
CA GLN A 70 7.10 17.47 3.18
C GLN A 70 6.46 16.29 3.92
N TRP A 71 6.75 16.13 5.21
CA TRP A 71 6.12 15.10 6.03
C TRP A 71 4.62 15.32 6.09
N ARG A 72 3.86 14.30 5.66
CA ARG A 72 2.39 14.29 5.69
C ARG A 72 1.89 12.98 6.28
N ARG A 73 0.91 13.11 7.17
CA ARG A 73 0.04 12.02 7.59
C ARG A 73 -1.08 11.89 6.58
N LEU A 74 -1.21 10.72 5.96
CA LEU A 74 -2.23 10.39 4.98
C LEU A 74 -3.11 9.27 5.54
N LEU A 75 -4.42 9.44 5.43
CA LEU A 75 -5.39 8.39 5.71
C LEU A 75 -5.73 7.69 4.41
N LEU A 76 -5.64 6.37 4.42
CA LEU A 76 -6.02 5.47 3.33
C LEU A 76 -7.19 4.61 3.81
N PRO A 77 -8.44 5.08 3.64
CA PRO A 77 -9.64 4.30 3.95
C PRO A 77 -9.61 2.93 3.28
N PHE A 78 -10.08 1.89 3.97
CA PHE A 78 -10.19 0.55 3.35
C PHE A 78 -11.16 0.53 2.16
N SER A 79 -12.11 1.48 2.09
CA SER A 79 -13.01 1.67 0.95
C SER A 79 -12.30 2.03 -0.35
N ASP A 80 -11.09 2.61 -0.27
CA ASP A 80 -10.35 3.09 -1.43
C ASP A 80 -9.49 1.98 -2.05
N PHE A 81 -9.41 0.82 -1.40
CA PHE A 81 -8.64 -0.33 -1.87
C PHE A 81 -9.46 -1.19 -2.83
N ALA A 82 -9.19 -1.02 -4.12
CA ALA A 82 -9.86 -1.78 -5.18
C ALA A 82 -9.19 -3.15 -5.41
N PRO A 83 -9.97 -4.23 -5.66
CA PRO A 83 -9.41 -5.52 -6.06
C PRO A 83 -8.60 -5.42 -7.35
N HIS A 84 -7.39 -6.00 -7.36
CA HIS A 84 -6.56 -6.13 -8.56
C HIS A 84 -6.22 -7.59 -8.83
N ARG A 85 -6.78 -8.15 -9.92
CA ARG A 85 -6.64 -9.56 -10.33
C ARG A 85 -7.14 -10.57 -9.29
N ILE A 86 -8.10 -10.16 -8.47
CA ILE A 86 -8.77 -10.95 -7.45
C ILE A 86 -10.25 -10.58 -7.46
N ASP A 87 -11.13 -11.57 -7.30
CA ASP A 87 -12.59 -11.35 -7.39
C ASP A 87 -13.24 -11.11 -6.02
N GLN A 88 -12.58 -11.55 -4.94
CA GLN A 88 -13.10 -11.38 -3.59
C GLN A 88 -12.92 -9.93 -3.13
N PRO A 89 -13.89 -9.34 -2.39
CA PRO A 89 -13.73 -8.02 -1.78
C PRO A 89 -12.66 -8.03 -0.68
N LEU A 90 -12.14 -6.85 -0.33
CA LEU A 90 -11.18 -6.71 0.76
C LEU A 90 -11.81 -7.14 2.09
N ARG A 91 -11.27 -8.21 2.68
CA ARG A 91 -11.64 -8.73 3.99
C ARG A 91 -10.69 -8.19 5.06
N ARG A 92 -11.17 -7.24 5.85
CA ARG A 92 -10.42 -6.51 6.89
C ARG A 92 -10.00 -7.40 8.07
N ASP A 93 -10.69 -8.53 8.26
CA ASP A 93 -10.37 -9.55 9.26
C ASP A 93 -9.16 -10.41 8.89
N ARG A 94 -8.63 -10.28 7.66
CA ARG A 94 -7.63 -11.20 7.11
C ARG A 94 -6.41 -10.54 6.49
N LEU A 95 -6.01 -9.36 6.97
CA LEU A 95 -4.87 -8.63 6.40
C LEU A 95 -3.55 -9.37 6.67
N ARG A 96 -2.65 -9.39 5.69
CA ARG A 96 -1.36 -10.09 5.80
C ARG A 96 -0.15 -9.21 5.56
N ARG A 97 -0.23 -8.33 4.57
CA ARG A 97 0.93 -7.55 4.14
C ARG A 97 0.49 -6.21 3.57
N LEU A 98 1.26 -5.18 3.89
CA LEU A 98 1.21 -3.88 3.24
C LEU A 98 2.47 -3.72 2.37
N GLY A 99 2.28 -3.35 1.10
CA GLY A 99 3.35 -2.87 0.24
C GLY A 99 3.13 -1.40 -0.10
N LEU A 100 4.16 -0.57 0.01
CA LEU A 100 4.19 0.77 -0.57
C LEU A 100 5.06 0.71 -1.83
N VAL A 101 4.47 0.99 -2.98
CA VAL A 101 4.96 0.55 -4.28
C VAL A 101 5.05 1.71 -5.27
N ALA A 102 6.20 1.82 -5.92
CA ALA A 102 6.41 2.64 -7.10
C ALA A 102 6.38 1.73 -8.34
N ILE A 103 5.39 1.91 -9.22
CA ILE A 103 5.12 1.00 -10.35
C ILE A 103 4.29 1.71 -11.44
N GLY A 104 4.39 1.22 -12.67
CA GLY A 104 3.43 1.47 -13.75
C GLY A 104 3.72 2.68 -14.63
N ARG A 105 4.78 3.44 -14.33
CA ARG A 105 5.30 4.53 -15.16
C ARG A 105 6.77 4.79 -14.85
N PRO A 106 7.52 5.43 -15.76
CA PRO A 106 8.87 5.88 -15.47
C PRO A 106 8.88 7.08 -14.51
N PHE A 107 9.70 7.02 -13.46
CA PHE A 107 10.02 8.14 -12.58
C PHE A 107 11.11 7.73 -11.57
N THR A 108 11.85 8.71 -11.04
CA THR A 108 12.69 8.52 -9.86
C THR A 108 11.80 8.40 -8.64
N ALA A 109 11.77 7.23 -8.00
CA ALA A 109 11.04 7.02 -6.76
C ALA A 109 11.87 7.51 -5.58
N GLU A 110 11.30 8.36 -4.73
CA GLU A 110 11.85 8.79 -3.45
C GLU A 110 10.72 8.82 -2.42
N LEU A 111 10.75 7.88 -1.49
CA LEU A 111 9.73 7.74 -0.46
C LEU A 111 10.34 7.34 0.88
N CYS A 112 10.11 8.16 1.89
CA CYS A 112 10.42 7.91 3.28
C CYS A 112 9.12 7.66 4.06
N VAL A 113 9.17 6.76 5.03
CA VAL A 113 8.04 6.39 5.87
C VAL A 113 8.49 6.51 7.33
N ALA A 114 7.79 7.34 8.10
CA ALA A 114 8.04 7.50 9.54
C ALA A 114 7.12 6.60 10.36
N ARG A 115 5.88 6.38 9.89
CA ARG A 115 4.85 5.63 10.61
C ARG A 115 3.91 4.89 9.66
N VAL A 116 3.49 3.71 10.09
CA VAL A 116 2.32 2.99 9.58
C VAL A 116 1.45 2.64 10.78
N ALA A 117 0.15 2.88 10.69
CA ALA A 117 -0.82 2.57 11.73
C ALA A 117 -2.19 2.20 11.17
N LEU A 118 -3.05 1.64 12.01
CA LEU A 118 -4.48 1.55 11.75
C LEU A 118 -5.17 2.73 12.45
N TYR A 119 -6.20 3.30 11.81
CA TYR A 119 -7.01 4.35 12.41
C TYR A 119 -8.49 3.93 12.47
N ARG A 120 -9.21 4.42 13.48
CA ARG A 120 -10.66 4.27 13.58
C ARG A 120 -11.31 5.49 12.94
N GLY A 121 -12.46 5.28 12.30
CA GLY A 121 -13.28 6.41 11.85
C GLY A 121 -13.82 7.18 13.04
N ASP A 122 -14.16 8.44 12.84
CA ASP A 122 -14.97 9.18 13.79
C ASP A 122 -16.40 8.61 13.70
N ASP A 123 -16.97 8.20 14.84
CA ASP A 123 -18.38 7.76 14.95
C ASP A 123 -19.36 8.92 14.70
#